data_AF-A0A6V8DMV6-F1
#
_entry.id   AF-A0A6V8DMV6-F1
#
_cell.length_a   1.000
_cell.length_b   1.000
_cell.length_c   1.000
_cell.angle_alpha   90.00
_cell.angle_beta   90.00
_cell.angle_gamma   90.00
#
_symmetry.space_group_name_H-M   'P 1'
#
loop_
_entity.id
_entity.type
_entity.pdbx_description
1 polymer ?
#
loop_
_entity_poly.entity_id
_entity_poly.type
_entity_poly.pdbx_seq_one_letter_code
_entity_poly.pdbx_strand_id
1 'polypeptide(L)'
;MACWPSDEVEFPLLFLIRAWPIWLIVFIRLGIEVWQIYSIQIGTSGDSNIAHMAHVGGFFLSYSLARRVASGGPQPLEKDAIDGVPQSTRNMPSLKENPWESSGFPLEGRALRVLGKLLEEGDEIETRRAWLEELSEHTICPICGGEILAETKNGRTWIKCGVSESHLMWP
;
A
#
# COMPACT_ATOMS: atom_id res chain seq x y z
N MET A 1 7.19 -11.97 3.00
CA MET A 1 8.01 -12.84 3.89
C MET A 1 7.56 -12.91 5.35
N ALA A 2 7.58 -11.81 6.13
CA ALA A 2 7.06 -11.81 7.50
C ALA A 2 5.60 -11.36 7.58
N CYS A 3 5.23 -10.43 6.69
CA CYS A 3 3.93 -9.78 6.60
C CYS A 3 3.03 -10.42 5.53
N TRP A 4 3.62 -10.68 4.34
CA TRP A 4 2.99 -11.31 3.17
C TRP A 4 3.88 -12.45 2.65
N PRO A 5 3.89 -13.64 3.27
CA PRO A 5 4.66 -14.79 2.78
C PRO A 5 4.30 -15.27 1.38
N SER A 6 3.08 -15.03 0.91
CA SER A 6 2.59 -15.46 -0.41
C SER A 6 2.91 -14.50 -1.57
N ASP A 7 3.60 -13.38 -1.34
CA ASP A 7 3.97 -12.47 -2.43
C ASP A 7 4.92 -13.13 -3.44
N GLU A 8 4.64 -12.94 -4.73
CA GLU A 8 5.43 -13.44 -5.85
C GLU A 8 5.75 -12.32 -6.86
N VAL A 9 6.89 -12.43 -7.53
CA VAL A 9 7.30 -11.51 -8.60
C VAL A 9 7.70 -12.31 -9.84
N GLU A 10 7.29 -11.84 -11.01
CA GLU A 10 7.72 -12.39 -12.29
C GLU A 10 9.15 -11.94 -12.60
N PHE A 11 10.06 -12.90 -12.77
CA PHE A 11 11.46 -12.61 -13.10
C PHE A 11 11.69 -12.68 -14.62
N PRO A 12 12.27 -11.65 -15.26
CA PRO A 12 12.52 -11.62 -16.69
C PRO A 12 13.79 -12.41 -17.07
N LEU A 13 13.93 -13.63 -16.59
CA LEU A 13 14.97 -14.55 -17.04
C LEU A 13 14.39 -15.41 -18.18
N LEU A 14 15.04 -15.39 -19.36
CA LEU A 14 14.56 -15.96 -20.63
C LEU A 14 14.00 -17.41 -20.57
N PHE A 15 14.38 -18.21 -19.58
CA PHE A 15 13.91 -19.60 -19.39
C PHE A 15 13.14 -19.84 -18.07
N LEU A 16 12.89 -18.78 -17.30
CA LEU A 16 12.34 -18.84 -15.94
C LEU A 16 11.12 -17.91 -15.79
N ILE A 17 10.26 -17.84 -16.82
CA ILE A 17 9.05 -17.01 -16.85
C ILE A 17 7.97 -17.66 -15.97
N ARG A 18 8.20 -17.64 -14.66
CA ARG A 18 7.22 -18.03 -13.65
C ARG A 18 7.27 -17.02 -12.52
N ALA A 19 6.15 -16.83 -11.84
CA ALA A 19 6.13 -16.10 -10.59
C ALA A 19 6.99 -16.86 -9.56
N TRP A 20 7.98 -16.19 -8.99
CA TRP A 20 8.80 -16.74 -7.92
C TRP A 20 8.42 -16.07 -6.60
N PRO A 21 8.27 -16.86 -5.53
CA PRO A 21 7.97 -16.28 -4.24
C PRO A 21 9.12 -15.39 -3.77
N ILE A 22 8.79 -14.18 -3.31
CA ILE A 22 9.78 -13.17 -2.89
C ILE A 22 10.68 -13.73 -1.78
N TRP A 23 10.13 -14.56 -0.89
CA TRP A 23 10.90 -15.15 0.20
C TRP A 23 12.08 -15.98 -0.29
N LEU A 24 11.87 -16.79 -1.32
CA LEU A 24 12.91 -17.64 -1.90
C LEU A 24 14.05 -16.79 -2.49
N ILE A 25 13.71 -15.74 -3.25
CA ILE A 25 14.68 -14.83 -3.87
C ILE A 25 15.57 -14.19 -2.80
N VAL A 26 14.97 -13.73 -1.71
CA VAL A 26 15.71 -13.07 -0.63
C VAL A 26 16.59 -14.04 0.14
N PHE A 27 16.15 -15.27 0.41
CA PHE A 27 17.01 -16.28 1.05
C PHE A 27 18.20 -16.67 0.17
N ILE A 28 18.01 -16.76 -1.16
CA ILE A 28 19.13 -16.98 -2.09
C ILE A 28 20.13 -15.83 -1.99
N ARG A 29 19.67 -14.56 -2.00
CA ARG A 29 20.55 -13.39 -1.89
C ARG A 29 21.29 -13.34 -0.55
N LEU A 30 20.59 -13.64 0.55
CA LEU A 30 21.18 -13.72 1.89
C LEU A 30 22.21 -14.84 1.98
N GLY A 31 21.92 -16.01 1.39
CA GLY A 31 22.85 -17.14 1.33
C GLY A 31 24.15 -16.80 0.59
N ILE A 32 24.05 -16.07 -0.53
CA ILE A 32 25.23 -15.56 -1.25
C ILE A 32 26.02 -14.58 -0.37
N GLU A 33 25.36 -13.68 0.34
CA GLU A 33 26.02 -12.72 1.24
C GLU A 33 26.77 -13.43 2.37
N VAL A 34 26.13 -14.42 3.01
CA VAL A 34 26.74 -15.26 4.06
C VAL A 34 27.93 -16.04 3.51
N TRP A 35 27.84 -16.58 2.29
CA TRP A 35 28.99 -17.22 1.66
C TRP A 35 30.13 -16.22 1.42
N GLN A 36 29.85 -15.03 0.89
CA GLN A 36 30.86 -13.99 0.68
C GLN A 36 31.60 -13.62 1.98
N ILE A 37 30.87 -13.49 3.08
CA ILE A 37 31.45 -13.30 4.42
C ILE A 37 32.49 -14.37 4.74
N TYR A 38 32.17 -15.65 4.53
CA TYR A 38 33.08 -16.77 4.81
C TYR A 38 34.24 -16.87 3.81
N SER A 39 34.01 -16.58 2.52
CA SER A 39 35.05 -16.69 1.49
C SER A 39 36.11 -15.59 1.61
N ILE A 40 35.70 -14.35 1.91
CA ILE A 40 36.60 -13.21 2.13
C ILE A 40 37.47 -13.46 3.38
N GLN A 41 36.91 -14.09 4.41
CA GLN A 41 37.61 -14.40 5.66
C GLN A 41 38.71 -15.48 5.49
N ILE A 42 38.66 -16.28 4.42
CA ILE A 42 39.66 -17.31 4.09
C ILE A 42 40.77 -16.77 3.16
N GLY A 43 40.50 -15.72 2.37
CA GLY A 43 41.39 -15.27 1.30
C GLY A 43 42.15 -13.96 1.53
N THR A 44 41.71 -13.09 2.44
CA THR A 44 42.29 -11.74 2.59
C THR A 44 42.64 -11.43 4.05
N SER A 45 43.91 -11.11 4.29
CA SER A 45 44.44 -10.64 5.56
C SER A 45 43.86 -9.26 5.92
N GLY A 46 42.66 -9.22 6.50
CA GLY A 46 42.19 -8.08 7.29
C GLY A 46 41.25 -7.06 6.62
N ASP A 47 40.68 -7.33 5.45
CA ASP A 47 39.57 -6.49 4.94
C ASP A 47 38.35 -6.64 5.86
N SER A 48 37.82 -5.52 6.35
CA SER A 48 36.86 -5.51 7.44
C SER A 48 35.50 -6.06 7.00
N ASN A 49 35.04 -7.14 7.62
CA ASN A 49 33.74 -7.77 7.38
C ASN A 49 32.53 -6.95 7.90
N ILE A 50 32.76 -5.69 8.28
CA ILE A 50 31.79 -4.84 8.98
C ILE A 50 30.56 -4.56 8.11
N ALA A 51 30.76 -4.30 6.81
CA ALA A 51 29.68 -3.97 5.89
C ALA A 51 28.71 -5.15 5.69
N HIS A 52 29.25 -6.35 5.48
CA HIS A 52 28.42 -7.54 5.31
C HIS A 52 27.72 -7.93 6.62
N MET A 53 28.39 -7.81 7.77
CA MET A 53 27.77 -8.00 9.09
C MET A 53 26.63 -7.01 9.34
N ALA A 54 26.78 -5.75 8.93
CA ALA A 54 25.72 -4.76 9.03
C ALA A 54 24.52 -5.12 8.13
N HIS A 55 24.75 -5.64 6.93
CA HIS A 55 23.69 -6.07 6.02
C HIS A 55 22.91 -7.27 6.57
N VAL A 56 23.62 -8.28 7.08
CA VAL A 56 23.01 -9.45 7.72
C VAL A 56 22.25 -9.05 8.99
N GLY A 57 22.84 -8.23 9.86
CA GLY A 57 22.19 -7.72 11.06
C GLY A 57 20.95 -6.89 10.75
N GLY A 58 21.05 -6.00 9.75
CA GLY A 58 19.94 -5.18 9.26
C GLY A 58 18.79 -6.04 8.70
N PHE A 59 19.11 -7.13 7.99
CA PHE A 59 18.11 -8.09 7.52
C PHE A 59 17.33 -8.73 8.67
N PHE A 60 18.01 -9.26 9.69
CA PHE A 60 17.33 -9.91 10.81
C PHE A 60 16.53 -8.91 11.67
N LEU A 61 17.09 -7.72 11.91
CA LEU A 61 16.40 -6.67 12.66
C LEU A 61 15.12 -6.22 11.94
N SER A 62 15.24 -5.91 10.65
CA SER A 62 14.09 -5.50 9.83
C SER A 62 13.06 -6.62 9.74
N TYR A 63 13.45 -7.88 9.52
CA TYR A 63 12.55 -9.03 9.52
C TYR A 63 11.77 -9.16 10.85
N SER A 64 12.46 -8.97 11.99
CA SER A 64 11.85 -9.06 13.32
C SER A 64 10.86 -7.93 13.61
N LEU A 65 11.17 -6.72 13.13
CA LEU A 65 10.34 -5.53 13.35
C LEU A 65 9.27 -5.32 12.27
N ALA A 66 9.40 -6.00 11.12
CA ALA A 66 8.55 -5.79 9.95
C ALA A 66 7.05 -5.86 10.29
N ARG A 67 6.64 -6.85 11.09
CA ARG A 67 5.24 -6.98 11.49
C ARG A 67 4.74 -5.83 12.35
N ARG A 68 5.55 -5.34 13.29
CA ARG A 68 5.14 -4.21 14.14
C ARG A 68 5.00 -2.93 13.33
N VAL A 69 5.90 -2.71 12.38
CA VAL A 69 5.87 -1.54 11.49
C VAL A 69 4.69 -1.63 10.51
N ALA A 70 4.40 -2.82 9.98
CA ALA A 70 3.32 -3.03 9.03
C ALA A 70 1.92 -3.13 9.68
N SER A 71 1.84 -3.31 11.01
CA SER A 71 0.57 -3.38 11.72
C SER A 71 -0.17 -2.05 11.66
N GLY A 72 -1.42 -2.07 11.20
CA GLY A 72 -2.21 -0.85 10.98
C GLY A 72 -1.94 -0.15 9.65
N GLY A 73 -1.11 -0.75 8.79
CA GLY A 73 -0.96 -0.34 7.40
C GLY A 73 -2.24 -0.56 6.59
N PRO A 74 -2.30 0.01 5.37
CA PRO A 74 -3.47 -0.11 4.51
C PRO A 74 -3.70 -1.53 3.99
N GLN A 75 -2.62 -2.31 3.86
CA GLN A 75 -2.66 -3.69 3.40
C GLN A 75 -2.82 -4.65 4.59
N PRO A 76 -3.81 -5.56 4.57
CA PRO A 76 -3.97 -6.56 5.62
C PRO A 76 -2.77 -7.50 5.63
N LEU A 77 -2.29 -7.86 6.82
CA LEU A 77 -1.27 -8.91 6.92
C LEU A 77 -1.90 -10.25 6.58
N GLU A 78 -1.15 -11.19 6.00
CA GLU A 78 -1.70 -12.45 5.51
C GLU A 78 -2.37 -13.30 6.61
N LYS A 79 -1.88 -13.22 7.85
CA LYS A 79 -2.55 -13.84 9.02
C LYS A 79 -3.92 -13.22 9.34
N ASP A 80 -4.06 -11.91 9.13
CA ASP A 80 -5.31 -11.19 9.36
C ASP A 80 -6.30 -11.52 8.21
N ALA A 81 -5.79 -11.91 7.04
CA ALA A 81 -6.58 -12.48 5.94
C ALA A 81 -7.09 -13.91 6.22
N ILE A 82 -6.29 -14.74 6.91
CA ILE A 82 -6.64 -16.14 7.26
C ILE A 82 -7.61 -16.21 8.44
N ASP A 83 -7.45 -15.36 9.47
CA ASP A 83 -8.36 -15.30 10.64
C ASP A 83 -9.72 -14.63 10.34
N GLY A 84 -10.01 -14.39 9.05
CA GLY A 84 -11.26 -13.82 8.60
C GLY A 84 -11.32 -12.33 8.87
N VAL A 85 -10.76 -11.53 7.96
CA VAL A 85 -11.27 -10.18 7.75
C VAL A 85 -12.78 -10.33 7.56
N PRO A 86 -13.62 -9.66 8.38
CA PRO A 86 -15.06 -9.76 8.19
C PRO A 86 -15.36 -9.39 6.73
N GLN A 87 -16.21 -10.17 6.08
CA GLN A 87 -16.66 -9.98 4.69
C GLN A 87 -17.13 -8.54 4.38
N SER A 88 -17.29 -7.69 5.40
CA SER A 88 -17.52 -6.26 5.27
C SER A 88 -16.47 -5.54 4.42
N THR A 89 -15.19 -5.91 4.37
CA THR A 89 -14.21 -5.20 3.52
C THR A 89 -14.44 -5.36 2.02
N ARG A 90 -15.22 -6.36 1.58
CA ARG A 90 -15.60 -6.51 0.16
C ARG A 90 -16.79 -5.65 -0.26
N ASN A 91 -17.57 -5.14 0.69
CA ASN A 91 -18.72 -4.30 0.34
C ASN A 91 -18.25 -2.84 0.26
N MET A 92 -17.74 -2.47 -0.92
CA MET A 92 -17.37 -1.10 -1.23
C MET A 92 -18.62 -0.22 -1.27
N PRO A 93 -18.61 0.94 -0.59
CA PRO A 93 -19.72 1.90 -0.67
C PRO A 93 -20.03 2.26 -2.13
N SER A 94 -21.28 2.54 -2.44
CA SER A 94 -21.68 2.96 -3.78
C SER A 94 -21.15 4.38 -4.06
N LEU A 95 -20.56 4.60 -5.23
CA LEU A 95 -20.14 5.94 -5.70
C LEU A 95 -21.26 6.70 -6.42
N LYS A 96 -22.47 6.13 -6.52
CA LYS A 96 -23.56 6.68 -7.34
C LYS A 96 -24.06 8.04 -6.88
N GLU A 97 -24.03 8.32 -5.59
CA GLU A 97 -24.52 9.59 -5.05
C GLU A 97 -23.41 10.63 -5.09
N ASN A 98 -23.33 11.41 -6.18
CA ASN A 98 -22.33 12.46 -6.34
C ASN A 98 -22.68 13.70 -5.45
N PRO A 99 -21.88 14.02 -4.42
CA PRO A 99 -22.17 15.13 -3.49
C PRO A 99 -22.13 16.52 -4.15
N TRP A 100 -21.36 16.66 -5.23
CA TRP A 100 -21.21 17.93 -5.96
C TRP A 100 -22.37 18.19 -6.92
N GLU A 101 -22.87 17.15 -7.57
CA GLU A 101 -24.09 17.27 -8.38
C GLU A 101 -25.32 17.54 -7.51
N SER A 102 -25.48 16.84 -6.38
CA SER A 102 -26.65 17.00 -5.51
C SER A 102 -26.71 18.35 -4.80
N SER A 103 -25.56 19.01 -4.61
CA SER A 103 -25.46 20.35 -4.02
C SER A 103 -25.59 21.49 -5.04
N GLY A 104 -25.72 21.18 -6.34
CA GLY A 104 -25.83 22.18 -7.41
C GLY A 104 -24.51 22.85 -7.79
N PHE A 105 -23.37 22.31 -7.32
CA PHE A 105 -22.02 22.78 -7.64
C PHE A 105 -21.24 21.65 -8.34
N PRO A 106 -21.58 21.32 -9.60
CA PRO A 106 -20.95 20.23 -10.32
C PRO A 106 -19.45 20.47 -10.46
N LEU A 107 -18.67 19.39 -10.39
CA LEU A 107 -17.23 19.45 -10.60
C LEU A 107 -16.90 19.82 -12.05
N GLU A 108 -15.83 20.59 -12.23
CA GLU A 108 -15.34 20.98 -13.55
C GLU A 108 -13.86 20.67 -13.71
N GLY A 109 -13.38 20.66 -14.97
CA GLY A 109 -11.96 20.61 -15.28
C GLY A 109 -11.25 19.33 -14.81
N ARG A 110 -10.24 19.49 -13.93
CA ARG A 110 -9.44 18.36 -13.43
C ARG A 110 -10.26 17.48 -12.48
N ALA A 111 -11.00 18.09 -11.56
CA ALA A 111 -11.80 17.38 -10.55
C ALA A 111 -12.82 16.43 -11.20
N LEU A 112 -13.50 16.87 -12.26
CA LEU A 112 -14.43 16.03 -13.03
C LEU A 112 -13.73 14.81 -13.64
N ARG A 113 -12.50 14.99 -14.15
CA ARG A 113 -11.71 13.91 -14.75
C ARG A 113 -11.32 12.86 -13.71
N VAL A 114 -10.88 13.32 -12.54
CA VAL A 114 -10.51 12.46 -11.40
C VAL A 114 -11.74 11.68 -10.92
N LEU A 115 -12.90 12.33 -10.79
CA LEU A 115 -14.15 11.64 -10.45
C LEU A 115 -14.55 10.60 -11.51
N GLY A 116 -14.39 10.92 -12.81
CA GLY A 116 -14.64 9.97 -13.89
C GLY A 116 -13.74 8.74 -13.80
N LYS A 117 -12.45 8.94 -13.50
CA LYS A 117 -11.48 7.87 -13.28
C LYS A 117 -11.79 7.01 -12.05
N LEU A 118 -12.19 7.65 -10.95
CA LEU A 118 -12.67 6.96 -9.75
C LEU A 118 -13.87 6.04 -10.04
N LEU A 119 -14.79 6.47 -10.91
CA LEU A 119 -15.97 5.66 -11.29
C LEU A 119 -15.63 4.52 -12.26
N GLU A 120 -14.64 4.71 -13.13
CA GLU A 120 -14.20 3.74 -14.14
C GLU A 120 -13.28 2.66 -13.55
N GLU A 121 -12.33 3.06 -12.69
CA GLU A 121 -11.20 2.24 -12.22
C GLU A 121 -11.25 1.96 -10.71
N GLY A 122 -12.22 2.52 -9.97
CA GLY A 122 -12.33 2.38 -8.51
C GLY A 122 -13.01 1.09 -8.04
N ASP A 123 -12.91 0.01 -8.81
CA ASP A 123 -13.43 -1.33 -8.45
C ASP A 123 -12.48 -2.12 -7.54
N GLU A 124 -11.22 -1.71 -7.47
CA GLU A 124 -10.21 -2.19 -6.53
C GLU A 124 -10.00 -1.18 -5.38
N ILE A 125 -9.78 -1.68 -4.15
CA ILE A 125 -9.71 -0.84 -2.92
C ILE A 125 -8.56 0.17 -3.01
N GLU A 126 -7.43 -0.28 -3.53
CA GLU A 126 -6.18 0.44 -3.72
C GLU A 126 -6.35 1.56 -4.72
N THR A 127 -6.90 1.23 -5.89
CA THR A 127 -7.16 2.16 -6.98
C THR A 127 -8.20 3.19 -6.54
N ARG A 128 -9.27 2.75 -5.89
CA ARG A 128 -10.28 3.63 -5.31
C ARG A 128 -9.72 4.59 -4.28
N ARG A 129 -8.84 4.11 -3.39
CA ARG A 129 -8.17 4.96 -2.40
C ARG A 129 -7.33 6.04 -3.08
N ALA A 130 -6.49 5.67 -4.04
CA ALA A 130 -5.63 6.63 -4.74
C ALA A 130 -6.49 7.72 -5.41
N TRP A 131 -7.58 7.31 -6.07
CA TRP A 131 -8.50 8.25 -6.70
C TRP A 131 -9.26 9.13 -5.70
N LEU A 132 -9.63 8.63 -4.51
CA LEU A 132 -10.25 9.45 -3.47
C LEU A 132 -9.26 10.46 -2.85
N GLU A 133 -8.00 10.07 -2.66
CA GLU A 133 -6.93 10.98 -2.23
C GLU A 133 -6.71 12.10 -3.26
N GLU A 134 -6.55 11.75 -4.54
CA GLU A 134 -6.40 12.75 -5.62
C GLU A 134 -7.66 13.63 -5.77
N LEU A 135 -8.85 13.07 -5.58
CA LEU A 135 -10.09 13.85 -5.63
C LEU A 135 -10.14 14.88 -4.50
N SER A 136 -9.69 14.52 -3.29
CA SER A 136 -9.66 15.43 -2.15
C SER A 136 -8.73 16.64 -2.39
N GLU A 137 -7.61 16.46 -3.10
CA GLU A 137 -6.68 17.54 -3.45
C GLU A 137 -7.22 18.49 -4.53
N HIS A 138 -8.21 18.03 -5.31
CA HIS A 138 -8.74 18.75 -6.45
C HIS A 138 -10.19 19.22 -6.28
N THR A 139 -10.76 19.07 -5.08
CA THR A 139 -12.13 19.47 -4.79
C THR A 139 -12.23 20.27 -3.49
N ILE A 140 -13.30 21.03 -3.38
CA ILE A 140 -13.69 21.75 -2.17
C ILE A 140 -15.07 21.32 -1.73
N CYS A 141 -15.36 21.49 -0.45
CA CYS A 141 -16.67 21.20 0.11
C CYS A 141 -17.72 22.10 -0.55
N PRO A 142 -18.78 21.54 -1.16
CA PRO A 142 -19.78 22.34 -1.87
C PRO A 142 -20.69 23.17 -0.93
N ILE A 143 -20.67 22.90 0.37
CA ILE A 143 -21.51 23.60 1.36
C ILE A 143 -20.80 24.82 1.95
N CYS A 144 -19.52 24.68 2.32
CA CYS A 144 -18.78 25.74 3.01
C CYS A 144 -17.53 26.23 2.26
N GLY A 145 -17.20 25.66 1.11
CA GLY A 145 -15.98 25.97 0.35
C GLY A 145 -14.67 25.56 1.05
N GLY A 146 -14.76 24.80 2.13
CA GLY A 146 -13.60 24.33 2.89
C GLY A 146 -12.86 23.19 2.20
N GLU A 147 -11.65 22.90 2.66
CA GLU A 147 -10.84 21.78 2.20
C GLU A 147 -11.54 20.43 2.46
N ILE A 148 -11.30 19.48 1.57
CA ILE A 148 -11.73 18.09 1.69
C ILE A 148 -10.52 17.24 2.08
N LEU A 149 -10.71 16.36 3.06
CA LEU A 149 -9.67 15.47 3.57
C LEU A 149 -10.02 14.03 3.24
N ALA A 150 -9.06 13.26 2.72
CA ALA A 150 -9.17 11.81 2.60
C ALA A 150 -8.71 11.14 3.91
N GLU A 151 -9.54 10.24 4.45
CA GLU A 151 -9.24 9.47 5.66
C GLU A 151 -9.35 7.97 5.37
N THR A 152 -8.35 7.21 5.79
CA THR A 152 -8.32 5.75 5.67
C THR A 152 -8.41 5.10 7.04
N LYS A 153 -9.41 4.24 7.23
CA LYS A 153 -9.56 3.43 8.45
C LYS A 153 -9.98 2.01 8.10
N ASN A 154 -9.31 1.02 8.71
CA ASN A 154 -9.58 -0.40 8.50
C ASN A 154 -9.61 -0.80 7.01
N GLY A 155 -8.69 -0.24 6.19
CA GLY A 155 -8.59 -0.52 4.76
C GLY A 155 -9.66 0.16 3.89
N ARG A 156 -10.55 0.99 4.45
CA ARG A 156 -11.51 1.79 3.69
C ARG A 156 -11.13 3.25 3.70
N THR A 157 -11.28 3.91 2.56
CA THR A 157 -11.03 5.34 2.41
C THR A 157 -12.33 6.06 2.09
N TRP A 158 -12.56 7.19 2.75
CA TRP A 158 -13.60 8.14 2.43
C TRP A 158 -13.02 9.56 2.48
N ILE A 159 -13.70 10.49 1.83
CA ILE A 159 -13.45 11.92 1.92
C ILE A 159 -14.45 12.57 2.87
N LYS A 160 -13.99 13.60 3.59
CA LYS A 160 -14.83 14.41 4.48
C LYS A 160 -14.46 15.87 4.40
N CYS A 161 -15.40 16.76 4.73
CA CYS A 161 -15.08 18.17 4.87
C CYS A 161 -14.22 18.42 6.11
N GLY A 162 -13.14 19.19 5.96
CA GLY A 162 -12.25 19.56 7.07
C GLY A 162 -12.86 20.53 8.08
N VAL A 163 -13.95 21.22 7.73
CA VAL A 163 -14.66 22.16 8.63
C VAL A 163 -15.74 21.45 9.46
N SER A 164 -16.53 20.58 8.83
CA SER A 164 -17.58 19.82 9.51
C SER A 164 -17.91 18.53 8.76
N GLU A 165 -17.88 17.41 9.47
CA GLU A 165 -18.30 16.10 8.91
C GLU A 165 -19.77 16.09 8.47
N SER A 166 -20.61 16.98 9.02
CA SER A 166 -22.00 17.13 8.58
C SER A 166 -22.15 17.71 7.18
N HIS A 167 -21.12 18.38 6.66
CA HIS A 167 -21.20 18.99 5.33
C HIS A 167 -20.96 17.98 4.21
N LEU A 168 -20.01 17.08 4.42
CA LEU A 168 -19.63 16.08 3.42
C LEU A 168 -18.91 14.94 4.13
N MET A 169 -19.42 13.73 3.92
CA MET A 169 -18.77 12.46 4.21
C MET A 169 -19.19 11.50 3.11
N TRP A 170 -18.24 11.07 2.29
CA TRP A 170 -18.51 10.28 1.08
C TRP A 170 -17.26 9.50 0.66
N PRO A 171 -17.37 8.33 0.04
CA PRO A 171 -18.56 7.51 -0.10
C PRO A 171 -18.85 6.66 1.15
#